data_AF-A0A966RXS7-F1
#
_entry.id   AF-A0A966RXS7-F1
#
_cell.length_a   1.000
_cell.length_b   1.000
_cell.length_c   1.000
_cell.angle_alpha   90.00
_cell.angle_beta   90.00
_cell.angle_gamma   90.00
#
_symmetry.space_group_name_H-M   'P 1'
#
loop_
_entity.id
_entity.type
_entity.pdbx_description
1 polymer ?
#
loop_
_entity_poly.entity_id
_entity_poly.type
_entity_poly.pdbx_seq_one_letter_code
_entity_poly.pdbx_strand_id
1 'polypeptide(L)'
;MDADLIRELPSMPLQSPTYPHGPYRFRNRQYMALPYRTSMQGIIDALPEPLEPDGDTVAVQWLDLPDGEGFGSYAAVAQVIPCRFKGEACNYVHQMVVNNAPPLAAGREIWGYPMKFGTPKLTVH
;
A
#
# COMPACT_ATOMS: atom_id res chain seq x y z
N MET A 1 1.71 -33.67 10.72
CA MET A 1 1.22 -32.34 10.30
C MET A 1 0.36 -32.59 9.08
N ASP A 2 -0.90 -32.15 9.11
CA ASP A 2 -1.89 -32.44 8.06
C ASP A 2 -1.57 -31.64 6.80
N ALA A 3 -1.48 -32.30 5.63
CA ALA A 3 -1.14 -31.66 4.37
C ALA A 3 -2.22 -30.66 3.91
N ASP A 4 -3.49 -30.87 4.28
CA ASP A 4 -4.56 -29.97 3.90
C ASP A 4 -4.49 -28.67 4.71
N LEU A 5 -4.17 -28.76 6.00
CA LEU A 5 -3.94 -27.58 6.85
C LEU A 5 -2.76 -26.72 6.36
N ILE A 6 -1.72 -27.34 5.79
CA ILE A 6 -0.57 -26.61 5.22
C ILE A 6 -0.99 -25.75 4.02
N ARG A 7 -1.92 -26.25 3.19
CA ARG A 7 -2.40 -25.53 2.00
C ARG A 7 -3.30 -24.35 2.34
N GLU A 8 -3.89 -24.36 3.53
CA GLU A 8 -4.76 -23.28 4.02
C GLU A 8 -3.99 -22.13 4.67
N LEU A 9 -2.65 -22.20 4.79
CA LEU A 9 -1.88 -21.14 5.41
C LEU A 9 -1.89 -19.84 4.59
N PRO A 10 -1.95 -18.67 5.24
CA PRO A 10 -1.99 -17.38 4.55
C PRO A 10 -0.66 -17.00 3.91
N SER A 11 0.44 -17.44 4.51
CA SER A 11 1.80 -17.12 4.08
C SER A 11 2.80 -18.10 4.69
N MET A 12 4.06 -17.95 4.27
CA MET A 12 5.20 -18.64 4.89
C MET A 12 5.80 -17.80 6.03
N PRO A 13 6.61 -18.42 6.93
CA PRO A 13 6.88 -19.85 7.07
C PRO A 13 5.73 -20.65 7.73
N LEU A 14 5.76 -21.97 7.51
CA LEU A 14 4.75 -22.94 7.93
C LEU A 14 4.33 -22.83 9.40
N GLN A 15 5.30 -22.69 10.32
CA GLN A 15 5.04 -22.69 11.76
C GLN A 15 4.73 -21.29 12.32
N SER A 16 4.92 -20.24 11.53
CA SER A 16 4.74 -18.85 11.98
C SER A 16 4.59 -17.94 10.76
N PRO A 17 3.42 -17.95 10.08
CA PRO A 17 3.18 -17.11 8.92
C PRO A 17 3.49 -15.65 9.19
N THR A 18 4.16 -15.00 8.22
CA THR A 18 4.55 -13.58 8.28
C THR A 18 3.34 -12.64 8.44
N TYR A 19 2.18 -13.01 7.88
CA TYR A 19 0.93 -12.29 8.05
C TYR A 19 -0.26 -13.25 8.14
N PRO A 20 -1.33 -12.90 8.89
CA PRO A 20 -2.51 -13.74 9.01
C PRO A 20 -3.46 -13.57 7.82
N HIS A 21 -4.52 -14.38 7.75
CA HIS A 21 -5.65 -14.14 6.84
C HIS A 21 -6.39 -12.84 7.20
N GLY A 22 -6.98 -12.21 6.18
CA GLY A 22 -7.89 -11.08 6.36
C GLY A 22 -9.31 -11.49 6.75
N PRO A 23 -10.25 -10.54 6.81
CA PRO A 23 -10.10 -9.12 6.46
C PRO A 23 -9.32 -8.32 7.52
N TYR A 24 -8.57 -7.32 7.07
CA TYR A 24 -7.78 -6.45 7.95
C TYR A 24 -8.53 -5.17 8.25
N ARG A 25 -8.83 -4.94 9.54
CA ARG A 25 -9.49 -3.72 10.01
C ARG A 25 -8.45 -2.73 10.53
N PHE A 26 -8.51 -1.50 10.03
CA PHE A 26 -7.67 -0.40 10.49
C PHE A 26 -8.50 0.58 11.30
N ARG A 27 -8.19 0.74 12.58
CA ARG A 27 -8.85 1.67 13.50
C ARG A 27 -8.00 2.92 13.65
N ASN A 28 -8.65 4.08 13.71
CA ASN A 28 -8.00 5.39 13.85
C ASN A 28 -6.90 5.65 12.79
N ARG A 29 -7.07 5.13 11.57
CA ARG A 29 -6.16 5.40 10.45
C ARG A 29 -6.19 6.88 10.11
N GLN A 30 -5.04 7.53 10.21
CA GLN A 30 -4.86 8.94 9.87
C GLN A 30 -4.17 9.06 8.51
N TYR A 31 -4.45 10.16 7.81
CA TYR A 31 -3.83 10.47 6.54
C TYR A 31 -3.57 11.97 6.41
N MET A 32 -2.43 12.32 5.82
CA MET A 32 -2.12 13.65 5.32
C MET A 32 -1.76 13.52 3.84
N ALA A 33 -2.60 14.08 2.96
CA ALA A 33 -2.38 14.06 1.52
C ALA A 33 -1.94 15.45 1.04
N LEU A 34 -0.84 15.50 0.31
CA LEU A 34 -0.31 16.71 -0.32
C LEU A 34 -0.34 16.53 -1.84
N PRO A 35 -1.41 16.98 -2.52
CA PRO A 35 -1.45 17.01 -3.98
C PRO A 35 -0.52 18.12 -4.50
N TYR A 36 0.18 17.85 -5.60
CA TYR A 36 1.06 18.79 -6.27
C TYR A 36 1.04 18.54 -7.78
N ARG A 37 1.24 19.61 -8.57
CA ARG A 37 1.37 19.50 -10.03
C ARG A 37 2.77 19.03 -10.41
N THR A 38 2.86 18.22 -11.46
CA THR A 38 4.13 17.72 -11.98
C THR A 38 4.11 17.57 -13.51
N SER A 39 5.17 17.02 -14.09
CA SER A 39 5.29 16.82 -15.54
C SER A 39 4.33 15.73 -16.02
N MET A 40 3.53 16.05 -17.04
CA MET A 40 2.67 15.07 -17.72
C MET A 40 3.46 13.90 -18.29
N GLN A 41 4.66 14.14 -18.85
CA GLN A 41 5.48 13.07 -19.39
C GLN A 41 5.92 12.10 -18.29
N GLY A 42 6.30 12.63 -17.12
CA GLY A 42 6.68 11.79 -15.98
C GLY A 42 5.54 10.93 -15.45
N ILE A 43 4.29 11.43 -15.52
CA ILE A 43 3.10 10.66 -15.17
C ILE A 43 2.88 9.52 -16.19
N ILE A 44 2.97 9.83 -17.48
CA ILE A 44 2.81 8.85 -18.56
C ILE A 44 3.84 7.73 -18.44
N ASP A 45 5.12 8.07 -18.23
CA ASP A 45 6.20 7.10 -18.10
C ASP A 45 6.07 6.22 -16.84
N ALA A 46 5.40 6.72 -15.80
CA ALA A 46 5.22 6.03 -14.53
C ALA A 46 4.00 5.10 -14.48
N LEU A 47 3.00 5.32 -15.36
CA LEU A 47 1.78 4.53 -15.42
C LEU A 47 1.98 3.29 -16.31
N PRO A 48 1.68 2.07 -15.83
CA PRO A 48 1.65 0.90 -16.68
C PRO A 48 0.44 0.92 -17.62
N GLU A 49 0.60 0.41 -18.84
CA GLU A 49 -0.53 0.13 -19.70
C GLU A 49 -1.48 -0.89 -19.03
N PRO A 50 -2.82 -0.73 -19.15
CA PRO A 50 -3.55 0.23 -19.97
C PRO A 50 -4.13 1.40 -19.15
N LEU A 51 -3.42 1.90 -18.13
CA LEU A 51 -3.88 3.05 -17.35
C LEU A 51 -3.67 4.36 -18.10
N GLU A 52 -4.68 5.23 -18.05
CA GLU A 52 -4.64 6.56 -18.68
C GLU A 52 -4.48 7.64 -17.60
N PRO A 53 -3.63 8.66 -17.77
CA PRO A 53 -3.52 9.76 -16.81
C PRO A 53 -4.84 10.53 -16.61
N ASP A 54 -5.16 10.94 -15.38
CA ASP A 54 -6.30 11.82 -15.07
C ASP A 54 -5.83 13.19 -14.57
N GLY A 55 -5.12 13.91 -15.45
CA GLY A 55 -4.57 15.24 -15.18
C GLY A 55 -3.07 15.25 -14.82
N ASP A 56 -2.58 16.41 -14.37
CA ASP A 56 -1.16 16.70 -14.10
C ASP A 56 -0.80 16.70 -12.61
N THR A 57 -1.71 16.20 -11.77
CA THR A 57 -1.59 16.26 -10.31
C THR A 57 -1.30 14.88 -9.75
N VAL A 58 -0.29 14.80 -8.88
CA VAL A 58 0.09 13.61 -8.12
C VAL A 58 -0.04 13.93 -6.63
N ALA A 59 -0.26 12.94 -5.77
CA ALA A 59 -0.29 13.15 -4.33
C ALA A 59 0.81 12.34 -3.63
N VAL A 60 1.48 12.95 -2.67
CA VAL A 60 2.17 12.20 -1.61
C VAL A 60 1.26 12.12 -0.40
N GLN A 61 1.08 10.92 0.14
CA GLN A 61 0.21 10.64 1.26
C GLN A 61 1.03 10.04 2.41
N TRP A 62 1.03 10.67 3.58
CA TRP A 62 1.50 10.07 4.82
C TRP A 62 0.35 9.43 5.54
N LEU A 63 0.60 8.27 6.13
CA LEU A 63 -0.39 7.49 6.87
C LEU A 63 0.18 7.08 8.22
N ASP A 64 -0.63 7.25 9.25
CA ASP A 64 -0.40 6.66 10.57
C ASP A 64 -1.53 5.67 10.87
N LEU A 65 -1.17 4.42 11.13
CA LEU A 65 -2.08 3.31 11.35
C LEU A 65 -1.78 2.70 12.72
N PRO A 66 -2.29 3.31 13.81
CA PRO A 66 -1.93 2.89 15.16
C PRO A 66 -2.50 1.52 15.56
N ASP A 67 -3.57 1.07 14.90
CA ASP A 67 -4.27 -0.18 15.20
C ASP A 67 -4.75 -0.86 13.89
N GLY A 68 -3.88 -1.68 13.31
CA GLY A 68 -4.19 -2.55 12.18
C GLY A 68 -4.33 -4.02 12.62
N GLU A 69 -5.51 -4.59 12.48
CA GLU A 69 -5.77 -6.01 12.77
C GLU A 69 -4.84 -6.91 11.94
N GLY A 70 -4.09 -7.80 12.58
CA GLY A 70 -3.11 -8.68 11.95
C GLY A 70 -1.77 -8.03 11.55
N PHE A 71 -1.70 -6.70 11.45
CA PHE A 71 -0.47 -5.98 11.07
C PHE A 71 0.17 -5.18 12.21
N GLY A 72 -0.59 -4.90 13.27
CA GLY A 72 -0.16 -4.04 14.37
C GLY A 72 -0.15 -2.55 14.00
N SER A 73 0.62 -1.79 14.77
CA SER A 73 0.84 -0.36 14.54
C SER A 73 1.92 -0.13 13.49
N TYR A 74 1.68 0.76 12.52
CA TYR A 74 2.69 1.14 11.54
C TYR A 74 2.40 2.49 10.88
N ALA A 75 3.42 3.04 10.24
CA ALA A 75 3.33 4.23 9.42
C ALA A 75 3.70 3.91 7.97
N ALA A 76 3.15 4.71 7.06
CA ALA A 76 3.44 4.60 5.64
C ALA A 76 3.56 5.98 4.98
N VAL A 77 4.28 6.04 3.88
CA VAL A 77 4.18 7.13 2.91
C VAL A 77 4.02 6.55 1.52
N ALA A 78 3.13 7.10 0.71
CA ALA A 78 2.86 6.63 -0.65
C ALA A 78 2.80 7.78 -1.63
N GLN A 79 3.29 7.55 -2.85
CA GLN A 79 3.02 8.41 -3.99
C GLN A 79 1.90 7.79 -4.82
N VAL A 80 0.86 8.56 -5.07
CA VAL A 80 -0.38 8.11 -5.72
C VAL A 80 -0.65 8.99 -6.94
N ILE A 81 -0.86 8.33 -8.09
CA ILE A 81 -1.15 8.95 -9.38
C ILE A 81 -2.63 8.71 -9.70
N PRO A 82 -3.47 9.76 -9.76
CA PRO A 82 -4.82 9.66 -10.32
C PRO A 82 -4.78 9.23 -11.79
N CYS A 83 -5.59 8.25 -12.14
CA CYS A 83 -5.64 7.69 -13.48
C CYS A 83 -7.03 7.13 -13.79
N ARG A 84 -7.20 6.60 -15.00
CA ARG A 84 -8.40 5.91 -15.44
C ARG A 84 -8.06 4.52 -15.93
N PHE A 85 -8.91 3.56 -15.61
CA PHE A 85 -8.87 2.22 -16.18
C PHE A 85 -10.22 1.95 -16.84
N LYS A 86 -10.23 1.73 -18.16
CA LYS A 86 -11.47 1.49 -18.92
C LYS A 86 -12.53 2.58 -18.70
N GLY A 87 -12.08 3.84 -18.60
CA GLY A 87 -12.93 5.01 -18.38
C GLY A 87 -13.30 5.29 -16.92
N GLU A 88 -13.05 4.36 -15.99
CA GLU A 88 -13.32 4.53 -14.56
C GLU A 88 -12.16 5.21 -13.84
N ALA A 89 -12.44 6.24 -13.05
CA ALA A 89 -11.44 6.94 -12.25
C ALA A 89 -10.91 6.04 -11.13
N CYS A 90 -9.59 5.95 -11.01
CA CYS A 90 -8.92 5.15 -9.99
C CYS A 90 -7.57 5.79 -9.59
N ASN A 91 -6.88 5.14 -8.66
CA ASN A 91 -5.58 5.60 -8.15
C ASN A 91 -4.54 4.50 -8.37
N TYR A 92 -3.45 4.85 -9.03
CA TYR A 92 -2.27 4.00 -9.11
C TYR A 92 -1.29 4.37 -8.00
N VAL A 93 -1.03 3.44 -7.09
CA VAL A 93 0.01 3.61 -6.07
C VAL A 93 1.34 3.35 -6.75
N HIS A 94 2.07 4.42 -7.06
CA HIS A 94 3.33 4.33 -7.81
C HIS A 94 4.46 3.78 -6.92
N GLN A 95 4.57 4.30 -5.70
CA GLN A 95 5.58 3.88 -4.71
C GLN A 95 5.00 3.96 -3.30
N MET A 96 5.45 3.07 -2.42
CA MET A 96 5.07 3.08 -1.02
C MET A 96 6.23 2.66 -0.13
N VAL A 97 6.38 3.32 1.01
CA VAL A 97 7.38 3.01 2.04
C VAL A 97 6.66 2.77 3.36
N VAL A 98 7.01 1.70 4.05
CA VAL A 98 6.37 1.27 5.32
C VAL A 98 7.44 0.85 6.34
N ASN A 99 7.15 0.98 7.63
CA ASN A 99 8.08 0.65 8.72
C ASN A 99 7.79 -0.67 9.43
N ASN A 100 6.92 -1.53 8.90
CA ASN A 100 6.48 -2.76 9.55
C ASN A 100 6.46 -3.92 8.54
N ALA A 101 7.00 -5.07 8.93
CA ALA A 101 7.26 -6.20 8.04
C ALA A 101 6.00 -7.00 7.64
N PRO A 102 5.10 -7.40 8.56
CA PRO A 102 3.81 -8.01 8.19
C PRO A 102 3.00 -7.27 7.11
N PRO A 103 2.68 -5.95 7.24
CA PRO A 103 1.96 -5.23 6.18
C PRO A 103 2.81 -5.03 4.92
N LEU A 104 4.15 -4.94 5.04
CA LEU A 104 5.05 -4.91 3.89
C LEU A 104 4.94 -6.19 3.05
N ALA A 105 5.02 -7.35 3.70
CA ALA A 105 4.92 -8.65 3.05
C ALA A 105 3.52 -8.87 2.47
N ALA A 106 2.48 -8.74 3.29
CA ALA A 106 1.09 -8.93 2.86
C ALA A 106 0.69 -7.96 1.74
N GLY A 107 1.08 -6.69 1.86
CA GLY A 107 0.85 -5.67 0.84
C GLY A 107 1.37 -6.07 -0.53
N ARG A 108 2.58 -6.63 -0.57
CA ARG A 108 3.25 -7.08 -1.80
C ARG A 108 2.68 -8.40 -2.32
N GLU A 109 2.48 -9.37 -1.43
CA GLU A 109 2.16 -10.76 -1.80
C GLU A 109 0.67 -10.99 -2.10
N ILE A 110 -0.24 -10.23 -1.46
CA ILE A 110 -1.69 -10.37 -1.66
C ILE A 110 -2.19 -9.43 -2.78
N TRP A 111 -1.85 -8.14 -2.72
CA TRP A 111 -2.41 -7.12 -3.62
C TRP A 111 -1.40 -6.49 -4.57
N GLY A 112 -0.10 -6.77 -4.43
CA GLY A 112 0.93 -6.19 -5.28
C GLY A 112 1.25 -4.71 -4.99
N TYR A 113 0.99 -4.20 -3.78
CA TYR A 113 1.45 -2.85 -3.43
C TYR A 113 2.97 -2.73 -3.57
N PRO A 114 3.51 -1.65 -4.17
CA PRO A 114 4.94 -1.48 -4.43
C PRO A 114 5.68 -0.99 -3.17
N MET A 115 5.53 -1.73 -2.08
CA MET A 115 6.07 -1.36 -0.78
C MET A 115 7.56 -1.69 -0.67
N LYS A 116 8.31 -0.77 -0.05
CA LYS A 116 9.68 -0.94 0.46
C LYS A 116 9.72 -0.61 1.95
N PHE A 117 10.75 -1.12 2.64
CA PHE A 117 10.97 -0.78 4.04
C PHE A 117 11.59 0.62 4.20
N GLY A 118 11.16 1.37 5.20
CA GLY A 118 11.75 2.65 5.60
C GLY A 118 11.07 3.20 6.86
N THR A 119 11.38 4.43 7.25
CA THR A 119 10.91 5.02 8.52
C THR A 119 10.07 6.29 8.30
N PRO A 120 8.89 6.20 7.64
CA PRO A 120 7.96 7.32 7.56
C PRO A 120 7.46 7.70 8.95
N LYS A 121 7.17 8.99 9.14
CA LYS A 121 6.63 9.53 10.38
C LYS A 121 5.64 10.64 10.07
N LEU A 122 4.47 10.57 10.71
CA LEU A 122 3.48 11.64 10.75
C LEU A 122 3.29 12.01 12.21
N THR A 123 3.52 13.28 12.56
CA THR A 123 3.34 13.79 13.93
C THR A 123 2.60 15.11 13.87
N VAL A 124 1.64 15.26 14.77
CA VAL A 124 0.97 16.55 15.05
C VAL A 124 1.59 17.11 16.32
N HIS A 125 1.91 18.41 16.32
CA HIS A 125 2.47 19.13 17.47
C HIS A 125 1.38 19.85 18.26
#